data_AF-A0A850C1Y6-F1
#
_entry.id   AF-A0A850C1Y6-F1
#
_cell.length_a   1.000
_cell.length_b   1.000
_cell.length_c   1.000
_cell.angle_alpha   90.00
_cell.angle_beta   90.00
_cell.angle_gamma   90.00
#
_symmetry.space_group_name_H-M   'P 1'
#
loop_
_entity.id
_entity.type
_entity.pdbx_description
1 polymer ?
#
loop_
_entity_poly.entity_id
_entity_poly.type
_entity_poly.pdbx_seq_one_letter_code
_entity_poly.pdbx_strand_id
1 'polypeptide(L)'
;ARVDVIAGKVTGPAADPNTMTAPDTRVVHSWDVSGETGSIELVHAFTVESGMYVRVRGTDGKRSQPGYLGTEVDPLGPALDVPGQVDPWEDLWFYTNPIFASTD
;
A
#
# COMPACT_ATOMS: atom_id res chain seq x y z
N ALA A 1 -9.59 -10.64 4.53
CA ALA A 1 -8.63 -9.70 5.14
C ALA A 1 -7.27 -9.86 4.48
N ARG A 2 -6.56 -8.75 4.27
CA ARG A 2 -5.31 -8.75 3.51
C ARG A 2 -4.34 -7.75 4.11
N VAL A 3 -3.05 -8.06 4.05
CA VAL A 3 -1.97 -7.12 4.34
C VAL A 3 -1.09 -7.00 3.10
N ASP A 4 -0.83 -5.78 2.67
CA ASP A 4 -0.03 -5.48 1.48
C ASP A 4 1.26 -4.78 1.87
N VAL A 5 2.32 -5.08 1.11
CA VAL A 5 3.55 -4.30 1.10
C VAL A 5 3.52 -3.37 -0.10
N ILE A 6 3.68 -2.09 0.18
CA ILE A 6 3.83 -1.05 -0.84
C ILE A 6 5.29 -0.59 -0.80
N ALA A 7 5.95 -0.54 -1.95
CA ALA A 7 7.30 -0.03 -2.08
C ALA A 7 7.41 0.93 -3.25
N GLY A 8 8.34 1.88 -3.17
CA GLY A 8 8.65 2.83 -4.22
C GLY A 8 10.06 3.39 -4.10
N LYS A 9 10.59 3.93 -5.20
CA LYS A 9 11.90 4.59 -5.23
C LYS A 9 11.80 6.02 -4.69
N VAL A 10 12.86 6.48 -4.03
CA VAL A 10 13.04 7.89 -3.64
C VAL A 10 14.02 8.52 -4.61
N THR A 11 13.50 9.33 -5.53
CA THR A 11 14.27 9.93 -6.64
C THR A 11 14.78 11.34 -6.35
N GLY A 12 14.60 11.82 -5.11
CA GLY A 12 14.95 13.17 -4.69
C GLY A 12 13.76 14.13 -4.73
N PRO A 13 14.01 15.45 -4.64
CA PRO A 13 12.95 16.46 -4.67
C PRO A 13 12.19 16.46 -5.99
N ALA A 14 10.86 16.55 -5.92
CA ALA A 14 10.02 16.70 -7.10
C ALA A 14 10.28 18.05 -7.79
N ALA A 15 10.38 18.06 -9.12
CA ALA A 15 10.52 19.29 -9.90
C ALA A 15 9.25 20.16 -9.84
N ASP A 16 8.08 19.52 -9.82
CA ASP A 16 6.78 20.15 -9.54
C ASP A 16 6.05 19.36 -8.44
N PRO A 17 5.93 19.91 -7.22
CA PRO A 17 5.22 19.27 -6.11
C PRO A 17 3.73 19.02 -6.38
N ASN A 18 3.10 19.74 -7.32
CA ASN A 18 1.67 19.58 -7.63
C ASN A 18 1.38 18.36 -8.51
N THR A 19 2.42 17.69 -9.02
CA THR A 19 2.24 16.45 -9.78
C THR A 19 1.65 15.34 -8.92
N MET A 20 1.88 15.35 -7.60
CA MET A 20 1.30 14.42 -6.62
C MET A 20 1.39 12.93 -7.04
N THR A 21 2.46 12.55 -7.72
CA THR A 21 2.68 11.19 -8.23
C THR A 21 4.02 10.62 -7.75
N ALA A 22 4.07 9.30 -7.61
CA ALA A 22 5.28 8.53 -7.34
C ALA A 22 5.30 7.32 -8.31
N PRO A 23 5.87 7.48 -9.53
CA PRO A 23 5.70 6.50 -10.61
C PRO A 23 6.22 5.09 -10.32
N ASP A 24 7.23 4.97 -9.44
CA ASP A 24 7.82 3.69 -9.06
C ASP A 24 7.07 2.99 -7.93
N THR A 25 6.10 3.66 -7.31
CA THR A 25 5.32 3.14 -6.18
C THR A 25 4.29 2.13 -6.64
N ARG A 26 4.28 0.96 -6.01
CA ARG A 26 3.30 -0.10 -6.28
C ARG A 26 3.13 -1.03 -5.08
N VAL A 27 2.05 -1.81 -5.07
CA VAL A 27 1.93 -3.00 -4.23
C VAL A 27 2.89 -4.05 -4.78
N VAL A 28 3.88 -4.45 -3.98
CA VAL A 28 4.91 -5.44 -4.39
C VAL A 28 4.62 -6.83 -3.85
N HIS A 29 3.76 -6.93 -2.83
CA HIS A 29 3.36 -8.21 -2.25
C HIS A 29 2.04 -8.07 -1.47
N SER A 30 1.27 -9.14 -1.42
CA SER A 30 0.02 -9.23 -0.66
C SER A 30 -0.06 -10.58 0.06
N TRP A 31 -0.35 -10.56 1.36
CA TRP A 31 -0.70 -11.74 2.14
C TRP A 31 -2.21 -11.78 2.37
N ASP A 32 -2.83 -12.92 2.08
CA ASP A 32 -4.12 -13.25 2.65
C ASP A 32 -3.92 -13.60 4.13
N VAL A 33 -4.59 -12.87 5.01
CA VAL A 33 -4.57 -13.10 6.47
C VAL A 33 -5.97 -13.42 6.98
N SER A 34 -6.86 -13.86 6.09
CA SER A 34 -8.21 -14.25 6.43
C SER A 34 -8.20 -15.48 7.35
N GLY A 35 -8.82 -15.35 8.52
CA GLY A 35 -8.87 -16.43 9.52
C GLY A 35 -7.68 -16.44 10.49
N GLU A 36 -6.67 -15.62 10.26
CA GLU A 36 -5.60 -15.42 11.24
C GLU A 36 -6.14 -14.72 12.50
N THR A 37 -5.63 -15.13 13.67
CA THR A 37 -6.04 -14.58 14.98
C THR A 37 -4.84 -14.34 15.87
N GLY A 38 -4.94 -13.38 16.79
CA GLY A 38 -3.85 -13.03 17.69
C GLY A 38 -2.73 -12.25 16.99
N SER A 39 -1.48 -12.56 17.32
CA SER A 39 -0.30 -11.92 16.72
C SER A 39 0.22 -12.77 15.57
N ILE A 40 0.45 -12.14 14.42
CA ILE A 40 1.03 -12.77 13.24
C ILE A 40 2.34 -12.07 12.84
N GLU A 41 3.24 -12.83 12.22
CA GLU A 41 4.48 -12.33 11.64
C GLU A 41 4.42 -12.44 10.12
N LEU A 42 4.68 -11.33 9.42
CA LEU A 42 4.72 -11.27 7.97
C LEU A 42 6.10 -10.79 7.55
N VAL A 43 6.80 -11.59 6.74
CA VAL A 43 8.20 -11.34 6.37
C VAL A 43 8.28 -11.11 4.86
N HIS A 44 8.86 -9.98 4.46
CA HIS A 44 9.21 -9.67 3.07
C HIS A 44 10.63 -9.12 3.02
N ALA A 45 11.46 -9.69 2.14
CA ALA A 45 12.85 -9.30 1.99
C ALA A 45 13.02 -8.33 0.82
N PHE A 46 13.89 -7.32 1.00
CA PHE A 46 14.23 -6.34 -0.03
C PHE A 46 15.73 -6.29 -0.26
N THR A 47 16.13 -6.15 -1.52
CA THR A 47 17.47 -5.67 -1.88
C THR A 47 17.40 -4.17 -2.08
N VAL A 48 18.24 -3.42 -1.35
CA VAL A 48 18.30 -1.96 -1.47
C VAL A 48 19.38 -1.63 -2.49
N GLU A 49 18.98 -1.07 -3.63
CA GLU A 49 19.88 -0.66 -4.73
C GLU A 49 20.04 0.87 -4.84
N SER A 50 19.09 1.62 -4.27
CA SER A 50 19.03 3.07 -4.27
C SER A 50 18.15 3.55 -3.12
N GLY A 51 17.97 4.86 -2.98
CA GLY A 51 16.93 5.41 -2.11
C GLY A 51 15.56 4.80 -2.41
N MET A 52 14.90 4.27 -1.39
CA MET A 52 13.57 3.66 -1.48
C MET A 52 12.79 3.83 -0.18
N TYR A 53 11.49 3.54 -0.25
CA TYR A 53 10.64 3.42 0.92
C TYR A 53 9.75 2.19 0.82
N VAL A 54 9.36 1.68 1.98
CA VAL A 54 8.39 0.61 2.15
C VAL A 54 7.35 1.05 3.16
N ARG A 55 6.09 0.67 2.94
CA ARG A 55 5.04 0.79 3.95
C ARG A 55 4.13 -0.43 3.89
N VAL A 56 3.50 -0.73 5.01
CA VAL A 56 2.48 -1.77 5.09
C VAL A 56 1.11 -1.09 5.11
N ARG A 57 0.15 -1.69 4.42
CA ARG A 57 -1.27 -1.40 4.60
C ARG A 57 -2.03 -2.68 4.85
N GLY A 58 -3.19 -2.59 5.47
CA GLY A 58 -4.08 -3.74 5.53
C GLY A 58 -5.54 -3.34 5.39
N THR A 59 -6.35 -4.35 5.11
CA THR A 59 -7.79 -4.20 4.86
C THR A 59 -8.55 -5.42 5.37
N ASP A 60 -9.81 -5.21 5.78
CA ASP A 60 -10.75 -6.32 5.98
C ASP A 60 -11.03 -7.10 4.68
N GLY A 61 -10.78 -6.49 3.52
CA GLY A 61 -10.90 -7.06 2.19
C GLY A 61 -12.33 -7.05 1.63
N LYS A 62 -13.27 -6.34 2.27
CA LYS A 62 -14.68 -6.33 1.87
C LYS A 62 -14.97 -5.38 0.70
N ARG A 63 -14.26 -4.24 0.66
CA ARG A 63 -14.42 -3.20 -0.35
C ARG A 63 -13.08 -2.93 -1.03
N SER A 64 -12.97 -3.30 -2.30
CA SER A 64 -11.77 -3.07 -3.09
C SER A 64 -12.11 -2.82 -4.55
N GLN A 65 -11.23 -2.11 -5.24
CA GLN A 65 -11.28 -1.89 -6.69
C GLN A 65 -9.84 -1.75 -7.23
N PRO A 66 -9.61 -1.85 -8.54
CA PRO A 66 -8.34 -1.43 -9.12
C PRO A 66 -7.97 -0.01 -8.68
N GLY A 67 -6.73 0.20 -8.25
CA GLY A 67 -6.26 1.51 -7.82
C GLY A 67 -6.36 2.54 -8.95
N TYR A 68 -6.33 3.82 -8.57
CA TYR A 68 -6.50 4.95 -9.49
C TYR A 68 -5.56 4.90 -10.71
N LEU A 69 -4.34 4.39 -10.54
CA LEU A 69 -3.33 4.25 -11.60
C LEU A 69 -3.33 2.87 -12.29
N GLY A 70 -4.36 2.05 -12.05
CA GLY A 70 -4.53 0.73 -12.66
C GLY A 70 -4.02 -0.43 -11.80
N THR A 71 -4.37 -1.65 -12.25
CA THR A 71 -4.08 -2.90 -11.53
C THR A 71 -2.59 -3.21 -11.41
N GLU A 72 -1.75 -2.70 -12.31
CA GLU A 72 -0.29 -2.87 -12.25
C GLU A 72 0.36 -2.13 -11.09
N VAL A 73 -0.29 -1.06 -10.60
CA VAL A 73 0.16 -0.28 -9.45
C VAL A 73 -0.47 -0.84 -8.17
N ASP A 74 -1.78 -1.08 -8.24
CA ASP A 74 -2.57 -1.57 -7.12
C ASP A 74 -3.75 -2.41 -7.64
N PRO A 75 -3.64 -3.76 -7.63
CA PRO A 75 -4.67 -4.64 -8.14
C PRO A 75 -6.01 -4.54 -7.40
N LEU A 76 -5.97 -4.26 -6.10
CA LEU A 76 -7.11 -4.35 -5.17
C LEU A 76 -7.03 -3.24 -4.12
N GLY A 77 -6.97 -1.98 -4.57
CA GLY A 77 -6.93 -0.80 -3.70
C GLY A 77 -8.28 -0.47 -3.05
N PRO A 78 -8.33 0.59 -2.22
CA PRO A 78 -9.57 1.05 -1.59
C PRO A 78 -10.63 1.42 -2.63
N ALA A 79 -11.85 0.93 -2.42
CA ALA A 79 -12.99 1.34 -3.23
C ALA A 79 -13.33 2.83 -2.99
N LEU A 80 -13.81 3.52 -4.02
CA LEU A 80 -14.34 4.87 -3.82
C LEU A 80 -15.61 4.82 -2.96
N ASP A 81 -15.72 5.76 -2.03
CA ASP A 81 -16.91 5.93 -1.21
C ASP A 81 -18.13 6.26 -2.06
N VAL A 82 -19.25 5.63 -1.73
CA VAL A 82 -20.57 6.01 -2.26
C VAL A 82 -21.21 6.99 -1.27
N PRO A 83 -21.54 8.22 -1.70
CA PRO A 83 -22.15 9.21 -0.82
C PRO A 83 -23.39 8.66 -0.09
N GLY A 84 -23.40 8.79 1.24
CA GLY A 84 -24.50 8.32 2.09
C GLY A 84 -24.53 6.80 2.36
N GLN A 85 -23.53 6.04 1.91
CA GLN A 85 -23.43 4.58 2.12
C GLN A 85 -22.09 4.17 2.75
N VAL A 86 -21.40 5.10 3.41
CA VAL A 86 -20.11 4.84 4.05
C VAL A 86 -20.34 4.14 5.39
N ASP A 87 -19.78 2.94 5.54
CA ASP A 87 -19.72 2.20 6.81
C ASP A 87 -18.25 1.89 7.13
N PRO A 88 -17.66 2.50 8.18
CA PRO A 88 -16.25 2.30 8.50
C PRO A 88 -15.91 0.88 8.97
N TRP A 89 -16.89 0.05 9.32
CA TRP A 89 -16.68 -1.35 9.72
C TRP A 89 -16.74 -2.34 8.55
N GLU A 90 -17.23 -1.87 7.40
CA GLU A 90 -17.30 -2.63 6.15
C GLU A 90 -16.29 -2.13 5.10
N ASP A 91 -15.49 -1.11 5.45
CA ASP A 91 -14.41 -0.54 4.62
C ASP A 91 -13.17 -0.25 5.49
N LEU A 92 -12.75 -1.21 6.30
CA LEU A 92 -11.61 -0.98 7.19
C LEU A 92 -10.30 -1.04 6.42
N TRP A 93 -9.54 0.05 6.50
CA TRP A 93 -8.16 0.13 6.02
C TRP A 93 -7.25 0.72 7.10
N PHE A 94 -6.02 0.23 7.16
CA PHE A 94 -4.96 0.86 7.95
C PHE A 94 -3.71 1.02 7.09
N TYR A 95 -2.87 1.97 7.51
CA TYR A 95 -1.59 2.22 6.89
C TYR A 95 -0.54 2.52 7.94
N THR A 96 0.65 1.94 7.77
CA THR A 96 1.81 2.33 8.56
C THR A 96 2.45 3.58 7.99
N ASN A 97 3.24 4.24 8.83
CA ASN A 97 4.24 5.19 8.35
C ASN A 97 5.24 4.47 7.42
N PRO A 98 5.76 5.16 6.39
CA PRO A 98 6.80 4.60 5.55
C PRO A 98 8.12 4.48 6.32
N ILE A 99 8.87 3.43 5.99
CA ILE A 99 10.25 3.21 6.41
C ILE A 99 11.13 3.46 5.18
N PHE A 100 12.19 4.25 5.34
CA PHE A 100 13.11 4.62 4.27
C PHE A 100 14.42 3.84 4.38
N ALA A 101 15.02 3.52 3.25
CA ALA A 101 16.34 2.90 3.16
C ALA A 101 17.08 3.41 1.93
N SER A 102 18.40 3.45 1.99
CA SER A 102 19.29 3.80 0.89
C SER A 102 20.63 3.07 1.04
N THR A 103 21.34 2.91 -0.07
CA THR A 103 22.78 2.65 -0.06
C THR A 103 23.48 4.01 -0.02
N ASP A 104 24.40 4.21 0.93
CA ASP A 104 25.27 5.40 0.96
C ASP A 104 26.18 5.49 -0.28
#